data_AF-A0A292RGL3-F1
#
_entry.id   AF-A0A292RGL3-F1
#
_cell.length_a   1.000
_cell.length_b   1.000
_cell.length_c   1.000
_cell.angle_alpha   90.00
_cell.angle_beta   90.00
_cell.angle_gamma   90.00
#
_symmetry.space_group_name_H-M   'P 1'
#
loop_
_entity.id
_entity.type
_entity.pdbx_description
1 polymer ?
#
loop_
_entity_poly.entity_id
_entity_poly.type
_entity_poly.pdbx_seq_one_letter_code
_entity_poly.pdbx_strand_id
1 'polypeptide(L)'
;MAKKITVKTIKSLFENGEKIAVLTAYDYSTAKYIDEAGAEIILVGDSLANVALGYESTHSVSMNEMLIFVGAVARGVSRSMVIADMPFMSYNISVEEAIRNAGEFVRAGANAVKIEGCNDYILNVIKRCTQSGIPVLGHLGFTPQSKNTIGGNLIQGKTLSDTLNIFEQAKQLQEAGVFAVVLELVPEESSQYITERLNVPTIGIGAGRYCSGQVLVSDDMLGKFSDYKPHFARQYANMKDVILSSSKSYIEDVKNKKFPSEDEVFKLSEEELFLLKKEGSLC
;
A
#
# COMPACT_ATOMS: atom_id res chain seq x y z
N MET A 1 22.48 -11.92 1.80
CA MET A 1 21.27 -11.21 1.32
C MET A 1 20.05 -11.92 1.91
N ALA A 2 19.08 -11.17 2.45
CA ALA A 2 17.84 -11.77 2.94
C ALA A 2 17.07 -12.44 1.78
N LYS A 3 16.44 -13.58 2.03
CA LYS A 3 15.74 -14.37 1.01
C LYS A 3 14.46 -13.64 0.57
N LYS A 4 14.34 -13.32 -0.73
CA LYS A 4 13.17 -12.65 -1.31
C LYS A 4 11.88 -13.43 -0.98
N ILE A 5 10.84 -12.72 -0.58
CA ILE A 5 9.48 -13.26 -0.40
C ILE A 5 8.86 -13.48 -1.79
N THR A 6 8.29 -14.66 -1.98
CA THR A 6 7.69 -15.09 -3.25
C THR A 6 6.31 -15.69 -2.99
N VAL A 7 5.54 -15.95 -4.04
CA VAL A 7 4.28 -16.72 -3.95
C VAL A 7 4.48 -18.05 -3.20
N LYS A 8 5.60 -18.74 -3.42
CA LYS A 8 5.93 -19.98 -2.70
C LYS A 8 6.18 -19.73 -1.21
N THR A 9 6.84 -18.63 -0.86
CA THR A 9 7.04 -18.24 0.54
C THR A 9 5.70 -17.96 1.22
N ILE A 10 4.82 -17.19 0.58
CA ILE A 10 3.48 -16.87 1.09
C ILE A 10 2.64 -18.13 1.30
N LYS A 11 2.66 -19.06 0.33
CA LYS A 11 1.99 -20.35 0.47
C LYS A 11 2.55 -21.17 1.63
N SER A 12 3.87 -21.20 1.81
CA SER A 12 4.50 -21.91 2.93
C SER A 12 4.10 -21.33 4.28
N LEU A 13 4.02 -20.00 4.42
CA LEU A 13 3.57 -19.35 5.65
C LEU A 13 2.13 -19.76 5.97
N PHE A 14 1.26 -19.74 4.97
CA PHE A 14 -0.13 -20.20 5.10
C PHE A 14 -0.23 -21.65 5.55
N GLU A 15 0.47 -22.57 4.90
CA GLU A 15 0.47 -24.01 5.23
C GLU A 15 1.03 -24.29 6.64
N ASN A 16 1.94 -23.44 7.13
CA ASN A 16 2.50 -23.53 8.48
C ASN A 16 1.65 -22.82 9.55
N GLY A 17 0.58 -22.12 9.16
CA GLY A 17 -0.22 -21.30 10.08
C GLY A 17 0.47 -20.01 10.56
N GLU A 18 1.55 -19.59 9.90
CA GLU A 18 2.26 -18.34 10.18
C GLU A 18 1.52 -17.15 9.56
N LYS A 19 1.31 -16.09 10.34
CA LYS A 19 0.54 -14.91 9.88
C LYS A 19 1.37 -14.06 8.90
N ILE A 20 0.72 -13.61 7.83
CA ILE A 20 1.34 -12.75 6.81
C ILE A 20 1.10 -11.28 7.18
N ALA A 21 2.17 -10.49 7.37
CA ALA A 21 2.09 -9.06 7.61
C ALA A 21 2.24 -8.28 6.29
N VAL A 22 1.24 -7.44 6.01
CA VAL A 22 1.21 -6.58 4.83
C VAL A 22 1.08 -5.13 5.26
N LEU A 23 1.91 -4.26 4.69
CA LEU A 23 1.78 -2.81 4.86
C LEU A 23 1.79 -2.14 3.50
N THR A 24 1.10 -1.01 3.37
CA THR A 24 1.29 -0.18 2.18
C THR A 24 2.60 0.61 2.25
N ALA A 25 3.09 1.07 1.10
CA ALA A 25 4.14 2.06 1.02
C ALA A 25 4.03 2.81 -0.31
N TYR A 26 4.49 4.06 -0.32
CA TYR A 26 4.35 4.96 -1.48
C TYR A 26 5.67 5.69 -1.81
N ASP A 27 6.75 5.43 -1.09
CA ASP A 27 8.04 6.04 -1.37
C ASP A 27 9.19 5.10 -1.02
N TYR A 28 10.37 5.44 -1.53
CA TYR A 28 11.58 4.66 -1.37
C TYR A 28 11.96 4.44 0.11
N SER A 29 11.96 5.51 0.90
CA SER A 29 12.43 5.46 2.29
C SER A 29 11.48 4.67 3.19
N THR A 30 10.17 4.93 3.08
CA THR A 30 9.15 4.21 3.84
C THR A 30 9.17 2.72 3.48
N ALA A 31 9.25 2.39 2.18
CA ALA A 31 9.34 1.00 1.74
C ALA A 31 10.59 0.29 2.26
N LYS A 32 11.74 0.97 2.26
CA LYS A 32 12.99 0.44 2.81
C LYS A 32 12.87 0.10 4.28
N TYR A 33 12.30 1.00 5.09
CA TYR A 33 12.15 0.75 6.52
C TYR A 33 11.10 -0.32 6.83
N ILE A 34 10.02 -0.41 6.05
CA ILE A 34 9.04 -1.50 6.17
C ILE A 34 9.65 -2.86 5.78
N ASP A 35 10.50 -2.90 4.77
CA ASP A 35 11.25 -4.09 4.36
C ASP A 35 12.23 -4.55 5.46
N GLU A 36 12.99 -3.61 6.04
CA GLU A 36 13.91 -3.85 7.15
C GLU A 36 13.18 -4.32 8.42
N ALA A 37 11.99 -3.79 8.67
CA ALA A 37 11.12 -4.22 9.78
C ALA A 37 10.54 -5.64 9.60
N GLY A 38 10.62 -6.20 8.39
CA GLY A 38 10.29 -7.59 8.14
C GLY A 38 8.87 -7.86 7.64
N ALA A 39 8.13 -6.88 7.10
CA ALA A 39 6.81 -7.14 6.49
C ALA A 39 6.94 -8.08 5.28
N GLU A 40 6.13 -9.13 5.16
CA GLU A 40 6.22 -10.07 4.03
C GLU A 40 5.88 -9.41 2.68
N ILE A 41 4.86 -8.55 2.70
CA ILE A 41 4.32 -7.90 1.50
C ILE A 41 4.30 -6.39 1.71
N ILE A 42 4.73 -5.67 0.68
CA ILE A 42 4.53 -4.22 0.56
C ILE A 42 3.54 -3.98 -0.58
N LEU A 43 2.38 -3.41 -0.25
CA LEU A 43 1.31 -3.12 -1.21
C LEU A 43 1.37 -1.64 -1.62
N VAL A 44 1.68 -1.38 -2.89
CA VAL A 44 1.49 -0.06 -3.49
C VAL A 44 0.03 0.05 -3.92
N GLY A 45 -0.82 0.39 -2.95
CA GLY A 45 -2.26 0.43 -3.13
C GLY A 45 -2.76 1.77 -3.70
N ASP A 46 -3.88 1.74 -4.40
CA ASP A 46 -4.53 2.96 -4.93
C ASP A 46 -5.04 3.92 -3.83
N SER A 47 -5.12 3.43 -2.58
CA SER A 47 -5.19 4.24 -1.33
C SER A 47 -4.23 5.43 -1.29
N LEU A 48 -3.11 5.38 -2.04
CA LEU A 48 -2.19 6.51 -2.20
C LEU A 48 -2.88 7.77 -2.75
N ALA A 49 -3.97 7.59 -3.52
CA ALA A 49 -4.80 8.69 -4.01
C ALA A 49 -5.23 9.59 -2.85
N ASN A 50 -5.67 9.00 -1.74
CA ASN A 50 -6.13 9.73 -0.58
C ASN A 50 -4.94 10.20 0.28
N VAL A 51 -4.09 9.27 0.73
CA VAL A 51 -3.13 9.56 1.80
C VAL A 51 -1.84 10.23 1.32
N ALA A 52 -1.51 10.11 0.03
CA ALA A 52 -0.29 10.68 -0.56
C ALA A 52 -0.58 11.82 -1.54
N LEU A 53 -1.61 11.69 -2.38
CA LEU A 53 -1.97 12.67 -3.42
C LEU A 53 -3.08 13.64 -3.00
N GLY A 54 -3.82 13.36 -1.92
CA GLY A 54 -4.88 14.24 -1.42
C GLY A 54 -6.15 14.25 -2.29
N TYR A 55 -6.34 13.28 -3.18
CA TYR A 55 -7.59 13.09 -3.89
C TYR A 55 -8.70 12.65 -2.94
N GLU A 56 -9.94 13.03 -3.26
CA GLU A 56 -11.12 12.60 -2.49
C GLU A 56 -11.46 11.12 -2.71
N SER A 57 -11.01 10.53 -3.83
CA SER A 57 -11.38 9.18 -4.26
C SER A 57 -10.21 8.47 -4.93
N THR A 58 -10.10 7.16 -4.71
CA THR A 58 -9.14 6.29 -5.41
C THR A 58 -9.42 6.19 -6.91
N HIS A 59 -10.63 6.54 -7.37
CA HIS A 59 -10.96 6.59 -8.79
C HIS A 59 -10.13 7.65 -9.56
N SER A 60 -9.57 8.63 -8.87
CA SER A 60 -8.83 9.73 -9.48
C SER A 60 -7.38 9.37 -9.85
N VAL A 61 -6.81 8.32 -9.24
CA VAL A 61 -5.41 7.96 -9.52
C VAL A 61 -5.28 7.28 -10.88
N SER A 62 -4.36 7.78 -11.68
CA SER A 62 -4.06 7.24 -13.00
C SER A 62 -3.06 6.08 -12.95
N MET A 63 -3.02 5.30 -14.05
CA MET A 63 -2.01 4.26 -14.25
C MET A 63 -0.58 4.84 -14.17
N ASN A 64 -0.33 6.00 -14.80
CA ASN A 64 0.98 6.64 -14.81
C ASN A 64 1.44 7.06 -13.41
N GLU A 65 0.55 7.59 -12.59
CA GLU A 65 0.87 7.90 -11.19
C GLU A 65 1.24 6.62 -10.44
N MET A 66 0.41 5.59 -10.51
CA MET A 66 0.68 4.30 -9.86
C MET A 66 2.07 3.74 -10.25
N LEU A 67 2.47 3.82 -11.53
CA LEU A 67 3.80 3.36 -11.98
C LEU A 67 4.95 4.11 -11.31
N ILE A 68 4.83 5.43 -11.10
CA ILE A 68 5.86 6.24 -10.43
C ILE A 68 6.05 5.74 -8.99
N PHE A 69 4.95 5.57 -8.27
CA PHE A 69 4.94 5.10 -6.89
C PHE A 69 5.48 3.67 -6.77
N VAL A 70 5.06 2.77 -7.66
CA VAL A 70 5.58 1.39 -7.72
C VAL A 70 7.08 1.37 -7.96
N GLY A 71 7.58 2.17 -8.92
CA GLY A 71 9.01 2.27 -9.19
C GLY A 71 9.81 2.81 -8.00
N ALA A 72 9.28 3.78 -7.27
CA ALA A 72 9.93 4.32 -6.07
C ALA A 72 10.05 3.27 -4.96
N VAL A 73 8.96 2.55 -4.68
CA VAL A 73 8.90 1.49 -3.68
C VAL A 73 9.79 0.33 -4.07
N ALA A 74 9.75 -0.14 -5.31
CA ALA A 74 10.55 -1.27 -5.78
C ALA A 74 12.06 -1.06 -5.58
N ARG A 75 12.55 0.19 -5.71
CA ARG A 75 13.96 0.53 -5.44
C ARG A 75 14.34 0.44 -3.95
N GLY A 76 13.38 0.60 -3.04
CA GLY A 76 13.60 0.54 -1.59
C GLY A 76 13.55 -0.86 -1.00
N VAL A 77 13.00 -1.85 -1.73
CA VAL A 77 12.69 -3.17 -1.18
C VAL A 77 13.70 -4.23 -1.62
N SER A 78 14.34 -4.87 -0.64
CA SER A 78 15.27 -5.97 -0.86
C SER A 78 14.61 -7.35 -0.69
N ARG A 79 13.72 -7.52 0.30
CA ARG A 79 13.19 -8.82 0.72
C ARG A 79 11.69 -8.98 0.47
N SER A 80 10.85 -8.02 0.84
CA SER A 80 9.39 -8.11 0.73
C SER A 80 8.92 -8.32 -0.71
N MET A 81 7.76 -8.94 -0.86
CA MET A 81 7.07 -9.02 -2.15
C MET A 81 6.35 -7.70 -2.40
N VAL A 82 6.69 -7.02 -3.49
CA VAL A 82 6.01 -5.76 -3.88
C VAL A 82 4.79 -6.11 -4.71
N ILE A 83 3.61 -5.63 -4.31
CA ILE A 83 2.36 -5.79 -5.05
C ILE A 83 1.88 -4.42 -5.48
N ALA A 84 1.47 -4.28 -6.74
CA ALA A 84 0.87 -3.04 -7.25
C ALA A 84 -0.64 -3.21 -7.38
N ASP A 85 -1.41 -2.23 -6.93
CA ASP A 85 -2.81 -2.14 -7.33
C ASP A 85 -2.93 -1.79 -8.81
N MET A 86 -3.79 -2.51 -9.52
CA MET A 86 -4.30 -2.02 -10.79
C MET A 86 -5.39 -0.98 -10.50
N PRO A 87 -5.21 0.30 -10.84
CA PRO A 87 -6.19 1.33 -10.52
C PRO A 87 -7.47 1.17 -11.36
N PHE A 88 -8.54 1.83 -10.94
CA PHE A 88 -9.84 1.81 -11.63
C PHE A 88 -9.69 2.04 -13.14
N MET A 89 -10.44 1.29 -13.95
CA MET A 89 -10.41 1.27 -15.42
C MET A 89 -9.12 0.75 -16.08
N SER A 90 -8.05 0.46 -15.33
CA SER A 90 -6.82 -0.11 -15.92
C SER A 90 -6.93 -1.59 -16.30
N TYR A 91 -7.97 -2.29 -15.82
CA TYR A 91 -8.20 -3.71 -16.12
C TYR A 91 -9.63 -4.02 -16.58
N ASN A 92 -10.52 -3.03 -16.61
CA ASN A 92 -11.95 -3.20 -16.86
C ASN A 92 -12.34 -3.10 -18.35
N ILE A 93 -11.47 -2.56 -19.21
CA ILE A 93 -11.79 -2.26 -20.63
C ILE A 93 -11.72 -3.51 -21.50
N SER A 94 -10.55 -4.16 -21.54
CA SER A 94 -10.34 -5.41 -22.26
C SER A 94 -9.28 -6.26 -21.57
N VAL A 95 -9.34 -7.58 -21.80
CA VAL A 95 -8.36 -8.53 -21.25
C VAL A 95 -6.95 -8.23 -21.76
N GLU A 96 -6.80 -7.83 -23.02
CA GLU A 96 -5.49 -7.46 -23.58
C GLU A 96 -4.89 -6.25 -22.85
N GLU A 97 -5.69 -5.20 -22.66
CA GLU A 97 -5.25 -3.99 -21.98
C GLU A 97 -4.93 -4.25 -20.51
N ALA A 98 -5.74 -5.07 -19.83
CA ALA A 98 -5.47 -5.49 -18.46
C ALA A 98 -4.11 -6.20 -18.33
N ILE A 99 -3.80 -7.15 -19.22
CA ILE A 99 -2.52 -7.86 -19.20
C ILE A 99 -1.37 -6.91 -19.53
N ARG A 100 -1.55 -6.00 -20.50
CA ARG A 100 -0.54 -4.98 -20.86
C ARG A 100 -0.21 -4.10 -19.66
N ASN A 101 -1.23 -3.58 -18.98
CA ASN A 101 -1.06 -2.73 -17.80
C ASN A 101 -0.45 -3.49 -16.62
N ALA A 102 -0.86 -4.74 -16.38
CA ALA A 102 -0.23 -5.60 -15.38
C ALA A 102 1.27 -5.82 -15.69
N GLY A 103 1.60 -5.99 -16.96
CA GLY A 103 2.99 -6.08 -17.43
C GLY A 103 3.79 -4.80 -17.18
N GLU A 104 3.20 -3.62 -17.34
CA GLU A 104 3.88 -2.35 -17.01
C GLU A 104 4.20 -2.24 -15.51
N PHE A 105 3.30 -2.68 -14.63
CA PHE A 105 3.61 -2.73 -13.19
C PHE A 105 4.76 -3.67 -12.85
N VAL A 106 4.82 -4.84 -13.51
CA VAL A 106 5.96 -5.76 -13.36
C VAL A 106 7.26 -5.10 -13.87
N ARG A 107 7.23 -4.40 -15.01
CA ARG A 107 8.39 -3.64 -15.50
C ARG A 107 8.81 -2.50 -14.57
N ALA A 108 7.86 -1.87 -13.89
CA ALA A 108 8.13 -0.87 -12.86
C ALA A 108 8.71 -1.47 -11.57
N GLY A 109 8.69 -2.79 -11.40
CA GLY A 109 9.33 -3.51 -10.30
C GLY A 109 8.38 -4.23 -9.34
N ALA A 110 7.08 -4.24 -9.63
CA ALA A 110 6.14 -5.08 -8.88
C ALA A 110 6.41 -6.58 -9.13
N ASN A 111 6.17 -7.40 -8.11
CA ASN A 111 6.25 -8.86 -8.20
C ASN A 111 4.88 -9.51 -8.49
N ALA A 112 3.79 -8.79 -8.25
CA ALA A 112 2.42 -9.20 -8.48
C ALA A 112 1.51 -7.98 -8.61
N VAL A 113 0.27 -8.20 -9.06
CA VAL A 113 -0.76 -7.17 -9.10
C VAL A 113 -1.94 -7.52 -8.19
N LYS A 114 -2.64 -6.51 -7.66
CA LYS A 114 -3.93 -6.66 -6.97
C LYS A 114 -5.06 -6.18 -7.88
N ILE A 115 -6.14 -6.97 -7.93
CA ILE A 115 -7.33 -6.73 -8.78
C ILE A 115 -8.59 -6.91 -7.93
N GLU A 116 -9.54 -5.99 -8.06
CA GLU A 116 -10.81 -6.02 -7.33
C GLU A 116 -11.95 -6.63 -8.15
N GLY A 117 -12.78 -7.43 -7.48
CA GLY A 117 -14.00 -8.01 -8.04
C GLY A 117 -13.87 -9.48 -8.48
N CYS A 118 -15.00 -10.07 -8.88
CA CYS A 118 -15.11 -11.51 -9.19
C CYS A 118 -16.19 -11.83 -10.24
N ASN A 119 -16.60 -10.86 -11.06
CA ASN A 119 -17.49 -11.19 -12.19
C ASN A 119 -16.74 -12.01 -13.26
N ASP A 120 -17.46 -12.63 -14.19
CA ASP A 120 -16.89 -13.52 -15.22
C ASP A 120 -15.75 -12.86 -16.03
N TYR A 121 -15.88 -11.57 -16.32
CA TYR A 121 -14.85 -10.82 -17.02
C TYR A 121 -13.58 -10.68 -16.17
N ILE A 122 -13.70 -10.32 -14.89
CA ILE A 122 -12.57 -10.21 -13.96
C ILE A 122 -11.91 -11.57 -13.74
N LEU A 123 -12.68 -12.64 -13.60
CA LEU A 123 -12.14 -14.01 -13.51
C LEU A 123 -11.30 -14.37 -14.74
N ASN A 124 -11.75 -13.97 -15.93
CA ASN A 124 -10.99 -14.15 -17.16
C ASN A 124 -9.70 -13.31 -17.16
N VAL A 125 -9.74 -12.05 -16.76
CA VAL A 125 -8.54 -11.20 -16.62
C VAL A 125 -7.52 -11.85 -15.68
N ILE A 126 -7.94 -12.26 -14.48
CA ILE A 126 -7.08 -12.89 -13.48
C ILE A 126 -6.44 -14.16 -14.04
N LYS A 127 -7.25 -15.04 -14.65
CA LYS A 127 -6.77 -16.27 -15.28
C LYS A 127 -5.72 -16.00 -16.36
N ARG A 128 -5.90 -14.94 -17.16
CA ARG A 128 -4.95 -14.58 -18.21
C ARG A 128 -3.66 -13.95 -17.67
N CYS A 129 -3.74 -13.14 -16.63
CA CYS A 129 -2.57 -12.63 -15.91
C CYS A 129 -1.73 -13.79 -15.35
N THR A 130 -2.37 -14.73 -14.64
CA THR A 130 -1.67 -15.88 -14.02
C THR A 130 -1.05 -16.81 -15.06
N GLN A 131 -1.77 -17.12 -16.16
CA GLN A 131 -1.24 -17.86 -17.30
C GLN A 131 -0.08 -17.15 -18.01
N SER A 132 0.01 -15.84 -17.91
CA SER A 132 1.10 -15.03 -18.47
C SER A 132 2.29 -14.85 -17.51
N GLY A 133 2.25 -15.53 -16.35
CA GLY A 133 3.32 -15.47 -15.34
C GLY A 133 3.25 -14.28 -14.40
N ILE A 134 2.13 -13.55 -14.35
CA ILE A 134 1.91 -12.43 -13.43
C ILE A 134 1.05 -12.93 -12.26
N PRO A 135 1.58 -13.07 -11.03
CA PRO A 135 0.79 -13.45 -9.88
C PRO A 135 -0.26 -12.38 -9.55
N VAL A 136 -1.43 -12.83 -9.10
CA VAL A 136 -2.55 -11.94 -8.75
C VAL A 136 -2.99 -12.15 -7.31
N LEU A 137 -3.09 -11.03 -6.58
CA LEU A 137 -3.79 -10.92 -5.31
C LEU A 137 -5.24 -10.50 -5.60
N GLY A 138 -6.21 -11.36 -5.32
CA GLY A 138 -7.63 -11.00 -5.48
C GLY A 138 -8.11 -10.09 -4.35
N HIS A 139 -9.18 -9.33 -4.57
CA HIS A 139 -9.80 -8.49 -3.55
C HIS A 139 -11.33 -8.61 -3.57
N LEU A 140 -11.92 -9.00 -2.43
CA LEU A 140 -13.34 -9.16 -2.16
C LEU A 140 -13.78 -8.44 -0.87
N GLY A 141 -15.09 -8.42 -0.64
CA GLY A 141 -15.69 -7.63 0.43
C GLY A 141 -16.00 -6.24 -0.09
N PHE A 142 -15.65 -5.22 0.68
CA PHE A 142 -15.73 -3.84 0.20
C PHE A 142 -14.56 -3.55 -0.74
N THR A 143 -14.84 -3.41 -2.03
CA THR A 143 -13.86 -3.02 -3.06
C THR A 143 -14.00 -1.53 -3.36
N PRO A 144 -13.07 -0.65 -2.93
CA PRO A 144 -13.18 0.80 -3.07
C PRO A 144 -13.44 1.29 -4.50
N GLN A 145 -12.94 0.59 -5.52
CA GLN A 145 -13.17 0.95 -6.93
C GLN A 145 -14.62 0.70 -7.38
N SER A 146 -15.40 -0.05 -6.61
CA SER A 146 -16.84 -0.25 -6.82
C SER A 146 -17.70 0.55 -5.84
N LYS A 147 -17.12 1.52 -5.11
CA LYS A 147 -17.83 2.33 -4.09
C LYS A 147 -19.14 2.92 -4.58
N ASN A 148 -19.19 3.39 -5.84
CA ASN A 148 -20.39 3.98 -6.42
C ASN A 148 -21.50 2.94 -6.68
N THR A 149 -21.13 1.72 -7.06
CA THR A 149 -22.07 0.60 -7.26
C THR A 149 -22.51 -0.01 -5.93
N ILE A 150 -21.60 -0.10 -4.95
CA ILE A 150 -21.88 -0.60 -3.60
C ILE A 150 -22.74 0.40 -2.80
N GLY A 151 -22.61 1.71 -3.08
CA GLY A 151 -23.33 2.77 -2.39
C GLY A 151 -22.59 3.33 -1.15
N GLY A 152 -21.26 3.28 -1.14
CA GLY A 152 -20.41 3.83 -0.08
C GLY A 152 -19.55 2.79 0.64
N ASN A 153 -18.89 3.22 1.71
CA ASN A 153 -17.96 2.40 2.52
C ASN A 153 -18.75 1.49 3.47
N LEU A 154 -19.39 0.47 2.92
CA LEU A 154 -20.31 -0.40 3.65
C LEU A 154 -19.65 -1.74 3.99
N ILE A 155 -19.86 -2.21 5.23
CA ILE A 155 -19.51 -3.57 5.65
C ILE A 155 -20.28 -4.58 4.79
N GLN A 156 -19.57 -5.55 4.22
CA GLN A 156 -20.11 -6.64 3.40
C GLN A 156 -20.18 -7.94 4.21
N GLY A 157 -20.94 -8.95 3.75
CA GLY A 157 -20.94 -10.26 4.44
C GLY A 157 -21.69 -10.28 5.78
N LYS A 158 -22.64 -9.36 6.01
CA LYS A 158 -23.36 -9.22 7.30
C LYS A 158 -24.35 -10.34 7.58
N THR A 159 -24.78 -11.06 6.54
CA THR A 159 -25.74 -12.15 6.65
C THR A 159 -25.09 -13.47 6.21
N LEU A 160 -25.75 -14.59 6.54
CA LEU A 160 -25.33 -15.90 6.06
C LEU A 160 -25.27 -15.93 4.52
N SER A 161 -26.29 -15.42 3.84
CA SER A 161 -26.33 -15.36 2.38
C SER A 161 -25.20 -14.53 1.79
N ASP A 162 -24.89 -13.37 2.38
CA ASP A 162 -23.79 -12.53 1.90
C ASP A 162 -22.43 -13.20 2.13
N THR A 163 -22.28 -13.88 3.27
CA THR A 163 -21.06 -14.63 3.61
C THR A 163 -20.83 -15.77 2.62
N LEU A 164 -21.88 -16.55 2.32
CA LEU A 164 -21.81 -17.63 1.35
C LEU A 164 -21.54 -17.09 -0.07
N ASN A 165 -22.09 -15.94 -0.42
CA ASN A 165 -21.81 -15.29 -1.71
C ASN A 165 -20.33 -14.86 -1.83
N ILE A 166 -19.76 -14.24 -0.79
CA ILE A 166 -18.33 -13.88 -0.78
C ILE A 166 -17.47 -15.15 -0.81
N PHE A 167 -17.86 -16.20 -0.10
CA PHE A 167 -17.15 -17.49 -0.13
C PHE A 167 -17.11 -18.11 -1.52
N GLU A 168 -18.24 -18.14 -2.24
CA GLU A 168 -18.28 -18.67 -3.60
C GLU A 168 -17.44 -17.81 -4.57
N GLN A 169 -17.49 -16.48 -4.44
CA GLN A 169 -16.59 -15.61 -5.20
C GLN A 169 -15.12 -15.89 -4.88
N ALA A 170 -14.76 -16.10 -3.62
CA ALA A 170 -13.38 -16.39 -3.24
C ALA A 170 -12.90 -17.73 -3.81
N LYS A 171 -13.78 -18.74 -3.89
CA LYS A 171 -13.49 -20.00 -4.60
C LYS A 171 -13.27 -19.78 -6.09
N GLN A 172 -14.10 -18.97 -6.74
CA GLN A 172 -13.93 -18.64 -8.16
C GLN A 172 -12.60 -17.92 -8.42
N LEU A 173 -12.20 -16.99 -7.55
CA LEU A 173 -10.87 -16.35 -7.63
C LEU A 173 -9.73 -17.36 -7.46
N GLN A 174 -9.84 -18.27 -6.49
CA GLN A 174 -8.89 -19.35 -6.29
C GLN A 174 -8.76 -20.23 -7.54
N GLU A 175 -9.87 -20.61 -8.15
CA GLU A 175 -9.90 -21.38 -9.41
C GLU A 175 -9.32 -20.61 -10.60
N ALA A 176 -9.49 -19.29 -10.64
CA ALA A 176 -8.85 -18.41 -11.62
C ALA A 176 -7.33 -18.27 -11.41
N GLY A 177 -6.82 -18.67 -10.24
CA GLY A 177 -5.39 -18.79 -9.97
C GLY A 177 -4.79 -17.66 -9.13
N VAL A 178 -5.60 -16.90 -8.37
CA VAL A 178 -5.03 -15.97 -7.38
C VAL A 178 -4.18 -16.73 -6.37
N PHE A 179 -3.10 -16.12 -5.87
CA PHE A 179 -2.27 -16.76 -4.85
C PHE A 179 -2.73 -16.44 -3.42
N ALA A 180 -3.57 -15.42 -3.25
CA ALA A 180 -4.17 -14.97 -2.00
C ALA A 180 -5.39 -14.09 -2.31
N VAL A 181 -6.23 -13.85 -1.30
CA VAL A 181 -7.43 -12.99 -1.41
C VAL A 181 -7.47 -11.98 -0.27
N VAL A 182 -7.58 -10.69 -0.58
CA VAL A 182 -7.92 -9.65 0.39
C VAL A 182 -9.41 -9.73 0.72
N LEU A 183 -9.74 -9.67 2.01
CA LEU A 183 -11.10 -9.47 2.52
C LEU A 183 -11.14 -8.11 3.24
N GLU A 184 -11.92 -7.18 2.71
CA GLU A 184 -12.05 -5.82 3.26
C GLU A 184 -13.46 -5.56 3.81
N LEU A 185 -13.53 -5.02 5.04
CA LEU A 185 -14.79 -4.70 5.73
C LEU A 185 -15.79 -5.87 5.77
N VAL A 186 -15.33 -7.05 6.20
CA VAL A 186 -16.13 -8.26 6.35
C VAL A 186 -16.18 -8.66 7.84
N PRO A 187 -17.32 -9.07 8.43
CA PRO A 187 -17.36 -9.54 9.81
C PRO A 187 -16.32 -10.62 10.12
N GLU A 188 -15.86 -10.68 11.37
CA GLU A 188 -14.79 -11.60 11.80
C GLU A 188 -15.21 -13.06 11.59
N GLU A 189 -16.45 -13.41 11.93
CA GLU A 189 -17.01 -14.76 11.78
C GLU A 189 -17.14 -15.16 10.31
N SER A 190 -17.57 -14.23 9.45
CA SER A 190 -17.68 -14.44 8.01
C SER A 190 -16.30 -14.66 7.37
N SER A 191 -15.33 -13.84 7.76
CA SER A 191 -13.94 -13.94 7.28
C SER A 191 -13.26 -15.21 7.76
N GLN A 192 -13.52 -15.63 9.01
CA GLN A 192 -13.08 -16.91 9.55
C GLN A 192 -13.65 -18.07 8.73
N TYR A 193 -14.97 -18.08 8.50
CA TYR A 193 -15.66 -19.11 7.72
C TYR A 193 -15.01 -19.29 6.34
N ILE A 194 -14.76 -18.18 5.64
CA ILE A 194 -14.12 -18.17 4.32
C ILE A 194 -12.68 -18.68 4.42
N THR A 195 -11.89 -18.15 5.35
CA THR A 195 -10.45 -18.46 5.50
C THR A 195 -10.21 -19.95 5.75
N GLU A 196 -11.03 -20.58 6.59
CA GLU A 196 -10.91 -22.01 6.92
C GLU A 196 -11.22 -22.96 5.75
N ARG A 197 -11.84 -22.45 4.67
CA ARG A 197 -12.34 -23.26 3.54
C ARG A 197 -11.65 -22.97 2.22
N LEU A 198 -10.74 -22.00 2.18
CA LEU A 198 -9.88 -21.74 1.03
C LEU A 198 -8.54 -22.47 1.17
N ASN A 199 -7.95 -22.80 0.02
CA ASN A 199 -6.61 -23.37 -0.11
C ASN A 199 -5.53 -22.30 -0.39
N VAL A 200 -5.93 -21.03 -0.43
CA VAL A 200 -5.06 -19.87 -0.57
C VAL A 200 -5.25 -18.95 0.64
N PRO A 201 -4.20 -18.26 1.12
CA PRO A 201 -4.31 -17.39 2.26
C PRO A 201 -5.26 -16.22 2.02
N THR A 202 -5.95 -15.81 3.08
CA THR A 202 -6.73 -14.57 3.12
C THR A 202 -5.94 -13.47 3.83
N ILE A 203 -6.03 -12.23 3.34
CA ILE A 203 -5.42 -11.04 3.96
C ILE A 203 -6.55 -10.11 4.40
N GLY A 204 -6.69 -9.89 5.71
CA GLY A 204 -7.77 -9.07 6.24
C GLY A 204 -7.42 -7.58 6.35
N ILE A 205 -8.40 -6.71 6.08
CA ILE A 205 -8.39 -5.30 6.48
C ILE A 205 -9.78 -4.92 6.97
N GLY A 206 -9.92 -4.72 8.28
CA GLY A 206 -11.24 -4.67 8.89
C GLY A 206 -12.04 -5.97 8.73
N ALA A 207 -11.33 -7.11 8.67
CA ALA A 207 -11.90 -8.45 8.48
C ALA A 207 -11.70 -9.41 9.68
N GLY A 208 -11.43 -8.85 10.86
CA GLY A 208 -11.17 -9.63 12.08
C GLY A 208 -9.83 -10.36 12.07
N ARG A 209 -9.57 -11.11 13.14
CA ARG A 209 -8.23 -11.71 13.41
C ARG A 209 -7.96 -13.05 12.73
N TYR A 210 -8.98 -13.68 12.17
CA TYR A 210 -8.89 -15.08 11.71
C TYR A 210 -8.40 -15.23 10.27
N CYS A 211 -8.27 -14.16 9.49
CA CYS A 211 -7.58 -14.20 8.19
C CYS A 211 -6.13 -14.70 8.33
N SER A 212 -5.58 -15.29 7.26
CA SER A 212 -4.20 -15.79 7.23
C SER A 212 -3.15 -14.68 7.38
N GLY A 213 -3.50 -13.44 7.06
CA GLY A 213 -2.67 -12.26 7.26
C GLY A 213 -3.50 -11.00 7.45
N GLN A 214 -2.82 -9.86 7.62
CA GLN A 214 -3.46 -8.56 7.80
C GLN A 214 -2.77 -7.51 6.93
N VAL A 215 -3.54 -6.57 6.39
CA VAL A 215 -3.05 -5.38 5.69
C VAL A 215 -3.55 -4.11 6.36
N LEU A 216 -2.67 -3.11 6.48
CA LEU A 216 -3.02 -1.74 6.86
C LEU A 216 -2.34 -0.74 5.93
N VAL A 217 -3.01 0.39 5.74
CA VAL A 217 -2.39 1.59 5.15
C VAL A 217 -1.32 2.10 6.12
N SER A 218 -0.07 2.23 5.66
CA SER A 218 1.06 2.66 6.49
C SER A 218 0.81 4.01 7.14
N ASP A 219 0.20 4.94 6.42
CA ASP A 219 -0.04 6.31 6.88
C ASP A 219 -1.11 6.36 7.98
N ASP A 220 -2.09 5.44 7.95
CA ASP A 220 -3.05 5.26 9.04
C ASP A 220 -2.36 4.66 10.27
N MET A 221 -1.55 3.61 10.07
CA MET A 221 -0.80 2.93 11.13
C MET A 221 0.18 3.87 11.83
N LEU A 222 0.87 4.73 11.07
CA LEU A 222 1.85 5.70 11.58
C LEU A 222 1.19 6.98 12.13
N GLY A 223 -0.14 7.15 11.98
CA GLY A 223 -0.83 8.37 12.37
C GLY A 223 -0.34 9.60 11.60
N LYS A 224 0.06 9.41 10.34
CA LYS A 224 0.49 10.48 9.42
C LYS A 224 -0.71 11.10 8.70
N PHE A 225 -1.64 10.27 8.23
CA PHE A 225 -2.91 10.74 7.70
C PHE A 225 -3.89 11.03 8.85
N SER A 226 -4.49 12.22 8.85
CA SER A 226 -5.31 12.68 9.99
C SER A 226 -6.72 13.11 9.65
N ASP A 227 -7.07 13.13 8.37
CA ASP A 227 -8.37 13.62 7.91
C ASP A 227 -9.48 12.59 8.16
N TYR A 228 -9.10 11.31 8.24
CA TYR A 228 -9.96 10.21 8.61
C TYR A 228 -9.17 9.14 9.37
N LYS A 229 -9.83 8.48 10.33
CA LYS A 229 -9.26 7.34 11.07
C LYS A 229 -10.19 6.14 10.93
N PRO A 230 -9.82 5.10 10.18
CA PRO A 230 -10.61 3.88 10.11
C PRO A 230 -10.67 3.20 11.49
N HIS A 231 -11.85 2.73 11.90
CA HIS A 231 -12.04 2.10 13.22
C HIS A 231 -11.18 0.83 13.39
N PHE A 232 -10.94 0.10 12.31
CA PHE A 232 -10.13 -1.12 12.30
C PHE A 232 -8.61 -0.86 12.28
N ALA A 233 -8.18 0.39 12.04
CA ALA A 233 -6.77 0.74 11.94
C ALA A 233 -6.21 1.15 13.31
N ARG A 234 -5.33 0.32 13.87
CA ARG A 234 -4.57 0.67 15.08
C ARG A 234 -3.43 1.62 14.70
N GLN A 235 -3.34 2.75 15.41
CA GLN A 235 -2.20 3.65 15.35
C GLN A 235 -1.07 3.17 16.27
N TYR A 236 0.13 3.08 15.72
CA TYR A 236 1.37 2.71 16.42
C TYR A 236 2.30 3.91 16.63
N ALA A 237 2.04 5.02 15.94
CA ALA A 237 2.74 6.30 16.09
C ALA A 237 1.78 7.48 15.86
N ASN A 238 2.28 8.70 16.09
CA ASN A 238 1.57 9.95 15.80
C ASN A 238 2.50 10.87 15.00
N MET A 239 2.69 10.53 13.73
CA MET A 239 3.56 11.29 12.83
C MET A 239 3.06 12.70 12.54
N LYS A 240 1.75 12.94 12.61
CA LYS A 240 1.18 14.31 12.52
C LYS A 240 1.84 15.24 13.53
N ASP A 241 1.84 14.86 14.81
CA ASP A 241 2.35 15.73 15.87
C ASP A 241 3.88 15.88 15.78
N VAL A 242 4.60 14.82 15.41
CA VAL A 242 6.05 14.88 15.16
C VAL A 242 6.35 15.89 14.05
N ILE A 243 5.74 15.74 12.88
CA ILE A 243 5.98 16.61 11.72
C ILE A 243 5.59 18.05 12.06
N LEU A 244 4.42 18.27 12.65
CA LEU A 244 3.91 19.61 12.95
C LEU A 244 4.75 20.33 14.01
N SER A 245 5.11 19.64 15.10
CA SER A 245 5.89 20.25 16.18
C SER A 245 7.33 20.53 15.74
N SER A 246 8.01 19.59 15.09
CA SER A 246 9.37 19.80 14.59
C SER A 246 9.43 20.93 13.55
N SER A 247 8.43 21.01 12.66
CA SER A 247 8.34 22.10 11.70
C SER A 247 8.16 23.46 12.38
N LYS A 248 7.28 23.54 13.40
CA LYS A 248 7.08 24.77 14.18
C LYS A 248 8.35 25.20 14.89
N SER A 249 9.06 24.27 15.53
CA SER A 249 10.32 24.55 16.22
C SER A 249 11.39 25.07 15.25
N TYR A 250 11.58 24.40 14.11
CA TYR A 250 12.52 24.89 13.09
C TYR A 250 12.17 26.29 12.58
N ILE A 251 10.88 26.54 12.28
CA ILE A 251 10.41 27.86 11.84
C ILE A 251 10.66 28.93 12.92
N GLU A 252 10.45 28.60 14.19
CA GLU A 252 10.74 29.49 15.31
C GLU A 252 12.24 29.78 15.44
N ASP A 253 13.07 28.75 15.32
CA ASP A 253 14.53 28.90 15.39
C ASP A 253 15.05 29.78 14.27
N VAL A 254 14.54 29.63 13.04
CA VAL A 254 14.89 30.51 11.90
C VAL A 254 14.43 31.95 12.16
N LYS A 255 13.17 32.15 12.58
CA LYS A 255 12.62 33.51 12.82
C LYS A 255 13.36 34.26 13.93
N ASN A 256 13.85 33.53 14.93
CA ASN A 256 14.59 34.09 16.06
C ASN A 256 16.12 34.03 15.87
N LYS A 257 16.61 33.66 14.68
CA LYS A 257 18.04 33.50 14.37
C LYS A 257 18.79 32.57 15.32
N LYS A 258 18.11 31.56 15.87
CA LYS A 258 18.71 30.45 16.61
C LYS A 258 19.24 29.36 15.67
N PHE A 259 18.68 29.26 14.46
CA PHE A 259 19.18 28.40 13.38
C PHE A 259 19.56 29.23 12.14
N PRO A 260 20.72 28.96 11.51
CA PRO A 260 21.79 28.09 12.04
C PRO A 260 22.46 28.71 13.28
N SER A 261 22.93 27.87 14.19
CA SER A 261 23.78 28.21 15.32
C SER A 261 25.25 28.40 14.90
N GLU A 262 26.13 28.78 15.83
CA GLU A 262 27.56 28.98 15.52
C GLU A 262 28.28 27.72 15.02
N ASP A 263 27.82 26.53 15.43
CA ASP A 263 28.39 25.24 15.03
C ASP A 263 27.86 24.76 13.66
N GLU A 264 26.81 25.40 13.15
CA GLU A 264 26.12 25.06 11.89
C GLU A 264 26.47 26.03 10.76
N VAL A 265 27.45 26.92 10.96
CA VAL A 265 27.91 27.89 9.98
C VAL A 265 29.36 27.67 9.58
N PHE A 266 29.67 27.95 8.32
CA PHE A 266 31.04 28.07 7.84
C PHE A 266 31.51 29.52 7.98
N LYS A 267 32.73 29.73 8.46
CA LYS A 267 33.33 31.07 8.63
C LYS A 267 34.42 31.28 7.57
N LEU A 268 34.53 32.51 7.08
CA LEU A 268 35.70 32.92 6.27
C LEU A 268 36.98 32.79 7.12
N SER A 269 38.11 32.63 6.44
CA SER A 269 39.40 32.89 7.09
C SER A 269 39.45 34.35 7.56
N GLU A 270 40.31 34.64 8.54
CA GLU A 270 40.46 36.00 9.06
C GLU A 270 40.90 36.99 7.96
N GLU A 271 41.73 36.53 7.01
CA GLU A 271 42.21 37.32 5.88
C GLU A 271 41.07 37.71 4.92
N GLU A 272 40.26 36.73 4.48
CA GLU A 272 39.13 36.98 3.59
C GLU A 272 38.06 37.84 4.27
N LEU A 273 37.83 37.65 5.57
CA LEU A 273 36.92 38.48 6.35
C LEU A 273 37.40 39.94 6.42
N PHE A 274 38.70 40.17 6.51
CA PHE A 274 39.29 41.51 6.51
C PHE A 274 39.11 42.20 5.14
N LEU A 275 39.42 41.50 4.05
CA LEU A 275 39.25 42.02 2.69
C LEU A 275 37.78 42.36 2.39
N LEU A 276 36.85 41.47 2.77
CA LEU A 276 35.42 41.69 2.60
C LEU A 276 34.91 42.96 3.30
N LYS A 277 35.37 43.20 4.53
CA LYS A 277 35.01 44.42 5.28
C LYS A 277 35.54 45.69 4.63
N LYS A 278 36.73 45.62 4.02
CA LYS A 278 37.38 46.76 3.35
C LYS A 278 36.63 47.16 2.07
N GLU A 279 36.19 46.19 1.26
CA GLU A 279 35.34 46.43 0.08
C GLU A 279 34.03 47.13 0.46
N GLY A 280 33.35 46.68 1.51
CA GLY A 280 32.09 47.27 1.95
C GLY A 280 32.20 48.69 2.55
N SER A 281 33.41 49.17 2.84
CA SER A 281 33.67 50.50 3.42
C SER A 281 33.99 51.56 2.35
N LEU A 282 34.05 51.19 1.07
CA LEU A 282 34.36 52.06 -0.07
C LEU A 282 33.12 52.60 -0.80
N CYS A 283 31.91 52.33 -0.29
CA CYS A 283 30.63 52.90 -0.75
C CYS A 283 30.03 53.87 0.27
#